data_AF-A0A672YMR8-F1
#
_entry.id   AF-A0A672YMR8-F1
#
_cell.length_a   1.000
_cell.length_b   1.000
_cell.length_c   1.000
_cell.angle_alpha   90.00
_cell.angle_beta   90.00
_cell.angle_gamma   90.00
#
_symmetry.space_group_name_H-M   'P 1'
#
loop_
_entity.id
_entity.type
_entity.pdbx_description
1 polymer ?
#
loop_
_entity_poly.entity_id
_entity_poly.type
_entity_poly.pdbx_seq_one_letter_code
_entity_poly.pdbx_strand_id
1 'polypeptide(L)'
;MDQFAGLTPKQAVEQIAALLGCSPTSAEVASYLDTHDQLSHLREEFLFPKNAELPPSDLSLIDGSKECIYLVGNSLGLQPKMARKYLEEELDKWAKTGVHGHTEGSRPWAWAENNIEELMANVVGAKTEEVALMNGLTVNLHLLMLSFYKPTATRHKILLEDKAFPSDHYAVESQIRLRGFDPEQSMMLLSPRPGEDTLRTEDILEAIEKEGESIAVVMFSGVQYYTGQLFDMAAITEAGQRKGCYVGFDCAHAAGNAELKLHDWGVDFACWCSYKYLNSGAGGLAGAFIHEKHNHTIEPASKL
;
A
#
# COMPACT_ATOMS: atom_id res chain seq x y z
N MET A 1 -1.69 -8.98 31.36
CA MET A 1 -1.69 -10.07 30.37
C MET A 1 -2.91 -9.86 29.52
N ASP A 2 -2.74 -9.70 28.21
CA ASP A 2 -3.86 -9.53 27.28
C ASP A 2 -4.75 -10.78 27.37
N GLN A 3 -6.00 -10.61 27.84
CA GLN A 3 -6.87 -11.75 28.16
C GLN A 3 -7.28 -12.55 26.93
N PHE A 4 -6.93 -12.05 25.74
CA PHE A 4 -7.26 -12.65 24.45
C PHE A 4 -6.02 -13.08 23.66
N ALA A 5 -4.82 -13.00 24.25
CA ALA A 5 -3.60 -13.42 23.59
C ALA A 5 -3.69 -14.90 23.13
N GLY A 6 -3.45 -15.13 21.84
CA GLY A 6 -3.47 -16.47 21.23
C GLY A 6 -4.86 -16.98 20.82
N LEU A 7 -5.93 -16.18 21.00
CA LEU A 7 -7.26 -16.52 20.48
C LEU A 7 -7.42 -16.05 19.03
N THR A 8 -8.20 -16.81 18.25
CA THR A 8 -8.74 -16.30 16.99
C THR A 8 -9.80 -15.22 17.25
N PRO A 9 -10.07 -14.31 16.29
CA PRO A 9 -11.13 -13.30 16.45
C PRO A 9 -12.49 -13.90 16.83
N LYS A 10 -12.85 -15.05 16.25
CA LYS A 10 -14.10 -15.75 16.58
C LYS A 10 -14.13 -16.20 18.05
N GLN A 11 -13.05 -16.81 18.54
CA GLN A 11 -12.96 -17.26 19.93
C GLN A 11 -12.99 -16.08 20.90
N ALA A 12 -12.34 -14.96 20.56
CA ALA A 12 -12.39 -13.76 21.37
C ALA A 12 -13.83 -13.23 21.51
N VAL A 13 -14.57 -13.14 20.40
CA VAL A 13 -15.99 -12.73 20.39
C VAL A 13 -16.86 -13.68 21.21
N GLU A 14 -16.70 -14.99 21.06
CA GLU A 14 -17.45 -16.00 21.82
C GLU A 14 -17.17 -15.90 23.32
N GLN A 15 -15.91 -15.68 23.72
CA GLN A 15 -15.52 -15.53 25.11
C GLN A 15 -16.07 -14.24 25.73
N ILE A 16 -16.06 -13.11 25.00
CA ILE A 16 -16.65 -11.84 25.44
C ILE A 16 -18.16 -12.01 25.63
N ALA A 17 -18.85 -12.63 24.67
CA ALA A 17 -20.28 -12.87 24.76
C ALA A 17 -20.65 -13.72 25.98
N ALA A 18 -19.87 -14.78 26.24
CA ALA A 18 -20.04 -15.61 27.44
C ALA A 18 -19.82 -14.82 28.74
N LEU A 19 -18.79 -13.95 28.77
CA LEU A 19 -18.51 -13.06 29.91
C LEU A 19 -19.68 -12.10 30.19
N LEU A 20 -20.30 -11.58 29.13
CA LEU A 20 -21.41 -10.63 29.22
C LEU A 20 -22.78 -11.32 29.41
N GLY A 21 -22.86 -12.65 29.28
CA GLY A 21 -24.11 -13.39 29.34
C GLY A 21 -25.07 -13.08 28.18
N CYS A 22 -24.54 -12.73 27.00
CA CYS A 22 -25.31 -12.35 25.81
C CYS A 22 -24.94 -13.18 24.56
N SER A 23 -25.63 -12.95 23.44
CA SER A 23 -25.29 -13.58 22.16
C SER A 23 -23.99 -13.01 21.58
N PRO A 24 -23.14 -13.82 20.89
CA PRO A 24 -22.00 -13.32 20.12
C PRO A 24 -22.33 -12.23 19.08
N THR A 25 -23.59 -12.17 18.64
CA THR A 25 -24.08 -11.18 17.67
C THR A 25 -24.71 -9.94 18.32
N SER A 26 -24.62 -9.81 19.64
CA SER A 26 -25.28 -8.75 20.39
C SER A 26 -24.48 -7.44 20.39
N ALA A 27 -25.18 -6.30 20.44
CA ALA A 27 -24.55 -4.98 20.44
C ALA A 27 -23.68 -4.71 21.70
N GLU A 28 -23.95 -5.41 22.81
CA GLU A 28 -23.12 -5.34 24.01
C GLU A 28 -21.70 -5.87 23.77
N VAL A 29 -21.52 -6.85 22.87
CA VAL A 29 -20.20 -7.37 22.51
C VAL A 29 -19.38 -6.30 21.78
N ALA A 30 -19.99 -5.61 20.81
CA ALA A 30 -19.35 -4.50 20.11
C ALA A 30 -19.01 -3.36 21.08
N SER A 31 -19.93 -2.99 21.97
CA SER A 31 -19.71 -1.95 22.98
C SER A 31 -18.58 -2.31 23.95
N TYR A 32 -18.46 -3.59 24.32
CA TYR A 32 -17.34 -4.07 25.12
C TYR A 32 -16.01 -3.94 24.36
N LEU A 33 -15.98 -4.32 23.08
CA LEU A 33 -14.77 -4.18 22.25
C LEU A 33 -14.35 -2.71 22.11
N ASP A 34 -15.28 -1.79 21.83
CA ASP A 34 -14.99 -0.37 21.71
C ASP A 34 -14.44 0.24 23.02
N THR A 35 -15.03 -0.14 24.16
CA THR A 35 -14.59 0.38 25.48
C THR A 35 -13.23 -0.15 25.93
N HIS A 36 -12.77 -1.26 25.37
CA HIS A 36 -11.47 -1.87 25.67
C HIS A 36 -10.43 -1.66 24.55
N ASP A 37 -10.79 -0.95 23.48
CA ASP A 37 -9.87 -0.59 22.41
C ASP A 37 -8.91 0.53 22.86
N GLN A 38 -7.63 0.20 22.95
CA GLN A 38 -6.56 1.12 23.31
C GLN A 38 -6.31 2.20 22.25
N LEU A 39 -6.77 1.97 21.01
CA LEU A 39 -6.64 2.89 19.88
C LEU A 39 -7.88 3.78 19.68
N SER A 40 -8.94 3.60 20.47
CA SER A 40 -10.22 4.31 20.32
C SER A 40 -10.07 5.83 20.28
N HIS A 41 -9.10 6.37 21.03
CA HIS A 41 -8.78 7.80 21.06
C HIS A 41 -8.34 8.36 19.69
N LEU A 42 -7.73 7.55 18.82
CA LEU A 42 -7.30 7.97 17.49
C LEU A 42 -8.48 8.35 16.58
N ARG A 43 -9.67 7.81 16.83
CA ARG A 43 -10.89 8.17 16.09
C ARG A 43 -11.18 9.68 16.17
N GLU A 44 -10.84 10.29 17.31
CA GLU A 44 -11.00 11.73 17.53
C GLU A 44 -10.02 12.59 16.72
N GLU A 45 -9.04 12.01 16.04
CA GLU A 45 -8.09 12.75 15.19
C GLU A 45 -8.59 12.89 13.73
N PHE A 46 -9.74 12.32 13.39
CA PHE A 46 -10.30 12.32 12.04
C PHE A 46 -11.61 13.09 11.92
N LEU A 47 -11.88 13.60 10.73
CA LEU A 47 -13.13 14.25 10.37
C LEU A 47 -14.07 13.25 9.70
N PHE A 48 -15.12 12.85 10.42
CA PHE A 48 -16.15 11.96 9.89
C PHE A 48 -17.28 12.75 9.21
N PRO A 49 -17.69 12.37 7.98
CA PRO A 49 -18.89 12.91 7.37
C PRO A 49 -20.14 12.59 8.20
N LYS A 50 -21.08 13.54 8.25
CA LYS A 50 -22.42 13.30 8.79
C LYS A 50 -23.32 12.71 7.72
N ASN A 51 -24.28 11.88 8.11
CA ASN A 51 -25.23 11.25 7.19
C ASN A 51 -25.97 12.28 6.32
N ALA A 52 -26.34 13.43 6.87
CA ALA A 52 -27.02 14.50 6.14
C ALA A 52 -26.20 15.10 4.98
N GLU A 53 -24.87 14.99 5.01
CA GLU A 53 -23.97 15.58 4.01
C GLU A 53 -23.64 14.61 2.86
N LEU A 54 -24.04 13.35 2.96
CA LEU A 54 -23.67 12.31 2.00
C LEU A 54 -24.79 12.02 0.99
N PRO A 55 -24.54 12.08 -0.32
CA PRO A 55 -25.40 11.45 -1.31
C PRO A 55 -25.13 9.93 -1.36
N PRO A 56 -26.14 9.04 -1.49
CA PRO A 56 -27.58 9.28 -1.62
C PRO A 56 -28.34 8.97 -0.30
N SER A 57 -28.05 9.67 0.79
CA SER A 57 -28.70 9.39 2.09
C SER A 57 -30.20 9.66 2.09
N ASP A 58 -31.01 8.65 2.41
CA ASP A 58 -32.45 8.81 2.67
C ASP A 58 -32.67 9.12 4.16
N LEU A 59 -32.88 10.39 4.46
CA LEU A 59 -33.07 10.89 5.84
C LEU A 59 -34.40 10.47 6.47
N SER A 60 -35.30 9.81 5.73
CA SER A 60 -36.46 9.16 6.34
C SER A 60 -36.10 7.84 7.05
N LEU A 61 -34.96 7.24 6.70
CA LEU A 61 -34.50 5.96 7.23
C LEU A 61 -33.38 6.11 8.28
N ILE A 62 -32.66 7.22 8.28
CA ILE A 62 -31.47 7.42 9.13
C ILE A 62 -31.46 8.80 9.80
N ASP A 63 -30.78 8.87 10.95
CA ASP A 63 -30.51 10.11 11.65
C ASP A 63 -29.38 10.89 10.95
N GLY A 64 -29.74 12.02 10.34
CA GLY A 64 -28.83 12.90 9.62
C GLY A 64 -27.72 13.53 10.48
N SER A 65 -27.92 13.62 11.81
CA SER A 65 -26.95 14.21 12.73
C SER A 65 -25.80 13.26 13.11
N LYS A 66 -25.98 11.96 12.89
CA LYS A 66 -24.96 10.94 13.18
C LYS A 66 -23.88 10.91 12.11
N GLU A 67 -22.72 10.43 12.52
CA GLU A 67 -21.62 10.11 11.61
C GLU A 67 -21.98 8.92 10.74
N CYS A 68 -21.46 8.92 9.52
CA CYS A 68 -21.62 7.78 8.65
C CYS A 68 -20.75 6.60 9.10
N ILE A 69 -21.17 5.40 8.70
CA ILE A 69 -20.32 4.21 8.79
C ILE A 69 -19.43 4.21 7.55
N TYR A 70 -18.21 4.73 7.69
CA TYR A 70 -17.29 4.94 6.57
C TYR A 70 -16.43 3.70 6.28
N LEU A 71 -16.97 2.76 5.50
CA LEU A 71 -16.29 1.50 5.12
C LEU A 71 -15.59 1.60 3.75
N VAL A 72 -14.97 2.74 3.46
CA VAL A 72 -14.29 2.99 2.17
C VAL A 72 -12.93 3.71 2.33
N GLY A 73 -12.35 3.65 3.53
CA GLY A 73 -11.00 4.16 3.82
C GLY A 73 -9.89 3.50 3.00
N ASN A 74 -10.14 2.29 2.50
CA ASN A 74 -9.26 1.56 1.58
C ASN A 74 -9.14 2.21 0.19
N SER A 75 -10.04 3.15 -0.15
CA SER A 75 -10.03 3.86 -1.44
C SER A 75 -9.69 5.34 -1.25
N LEU A 76 -10.35 5.99 -0.29
CA LEU A 76 -10.04 7.35 0.13
C LEU A 76 -10.10 7.43 1.65
N GLY A 77 -8.96 7.70 2.26
CA GLY A 77 -8.84 7.86 3.70
C GLY A 77 -9.59 9.08 4.24
N LEU A 78 -10.02 9.01 5.50
CA LEU A 78 -10.65 10.15 6.18
C LEU A 78 -9.62 11.26 6.40
N GLN A 79 -10.06 12.51 6.35
CA GLN A 79 -9.18 13.66 6.56
C GLN A 79 -8.74 13.74 8.04
N PRO A 80 -7.42 13.77 8.35
CA PRO A 80 -6.94 14.09 9.69
C PRO A 80 -7.24 15.56 10.05
N LYS A 81 -7.68 15.82 11.29
CA LYS A 81 -7.99 17.18 11.78
C LYS A 81 -6.81 18.14 11.64
N MET A 82 -5.58 17.64 11.77
CA MET A 82 -4.35 18.45 11.65
C MET A 82 -3.98 18.85 10.21
N ALA A 83 -4.58 18.24 9.18
CA ALA A 83 -4.23 18.52 7.79
C ALA A 83 -4.34 20.02 7.43
N ARG A 84 -5.41 20.69 7.90
CA ARG A 84 -5.59 22.14 7.67
C ARG A 84 -4.47 22.95 8.31
N LYS A 85 -4.15 22.66 9.58
CA LYS A 85 -3.11 23.37 10.33
C LYS A 85 -1.76 23.28 9.63
N TYR A 86 -1.36 22.09 9.19
CA TYR A 86 -0.05 21.89 8.56
C TYR A 86 0.07 22.60 7.21
N LEU A 87 -1.04 22.72 6.49
CA LEU A 87 -1.11 23.51 5.26
C LEU A 87 -1.02 25.01 5.54
N GLU A 88 -1.78 25.51 6.53
CA GLU A 88 -1.75 26.91 6.95
C GLU A 88 -0.34 27.35 7.37
N GLU A 89 0.40 26.52 8.11
CA GLU A 89 1.80 26.78 8.48
C GLU A 89 2.71 27.03 7.27
N GLU A 90 2.54 26.29 6.17
CA GLU A 90 3.35 26.47 4.95
C GLU A 90 2.90 27.67 4.11
N LEU A 91 1.59 27.92 4.05
CA LEU A 91 1.04 29.10 3.38
C LEU A 91 1.50 30.39 4.08
N ASP A 92 1.49 30.41 5.41
CA ASP A 92 1.97 31.53 6.22
C ASP A 92 3.48 31.74 6.04
N LYS A 93 4.26 30.65 6.05
CA LYS A 93 5.71 30.71 5.77
C LYS A 93 5.95 31.29 4.38
N TRP A 94 5.24 30.82 3.36
CA TRP A 94 5.38 31.32 1.99
C TRP A 94 5.07 32.81 1.89
N ALA A 95 3.95 33.25 2.48
CA ALA A 95 3.56 34.66 2.50
C ALA A 95 4.61 35.55 3.21
N LYS A 96 5.24 35.03 4.27
CA LYS A 96 6.17 35.79 5.11
C LYS A 96 7.60 35.84 4.57
N THR A 97 8.11 34.72 4.06
CA THR A 97 9.55 34.56 3.76
C THR A 97 9.84 34.37 2.28
N GLY A 98 8.82 34.16 1.43
CA GLY A 98 9.02 33.94 0.00
C GLY A 98 10.04 32.83 -0.28
N VAL A 99 11.02 33.12 -1.15
CA VAL A 99 12.07 32.18 -1.56
C VAL A 99 12.90 31.63 -0.39
N HIS A 100 13.03 32.37 0.71
CA HIS A 100 13.79 31.90 1.88
C HIS A 100 13.18 30.66 2.53
N GLY A 101 11.88 30.39 2.32
CA GLY A 101 11.21 29.18 2.78
C GLY A 101 11.78 27.88 2.20
N HIS A 102 12.57 27.96 1.11
CA HIS A 102 13.29 26.79 0.58
C HIS A 102 14.28 26.20 1.60
N THR A 103 14.96 27.04 2.37
CA THR A 103 16.05 26.62 3.27
C THR A 103 15.78 26.93 4.74
N GLU A 104 14.72 27.66 5.06
CA GLU A 104 14.36 28.08 6.42
C GLU A 104 13.02 27.50 6.90
N GLY A 105 12.82 27.51 8.23
CA GLY A 105 11.60 27.05 8.91
C GLY A 105 11.67 25.60 9.39
N SER A 106 10.57 25.10 9.96
CA SER A 106 10.47 23.74 10.51
C SER A 106 10.46 22.65 9.43
N ARG A 107 10.05 22.99 8.20
CA ARG A 107 9.99 22.09 7.04
C ARG A 107 10.58 22.78 5.81
N PRO A 108 11.91 22.94 5.69
CA PRO A 108 12.53 23.60 4.54
C PRO A 108 12.14 22.89 3.23
N TRP A 109 11.64 23.62 2.24
CA TRP A 109 11.06 22.98 1.04
C TRP A 109 12.08 22.28 0.15
N ALA A 110 13.36 22.65 0.24
CA ALA A 110 14.42 22.01 -0.54
C ALA A 110 14.73 20.57 -0.07
N TRP A 111 14.32 20.21 1.15
CA TRP A 111 14.54 18.90 1.78
C TRP A 111 13.30 18.51 2.57
N ALA A 112 12.11 18.76 2.00
CA ALA A 112 10.85 18.56 2.69
C ALA A 112 10.65 17.09 3.05
N GLU A 113 11.07 16.21 2.15
CA GLU A 113 11.07 14.75 2.24
C GLU A 113 11.80 14.23 3.50
N ASN A 114 12.96 14.81 3.85
CA ASN A 114 13.76 14.42 5.02
C ASN A 114 13.00 14.54 6.35
N ASN A 115 11.89 15.28 6.40
CA ASN A 115 11.08 15.46 7.61
C ASN A 115 10.07 14.32 7.84
N ILE A 116 9.82 13.48 6.83
CA ILE A 116 8.73 12.49 6.83
C ILE A 116 9.15 11.11 6.33
N GLU A 117 10.34 10.97 5.74
CA GLU A 117 10.89 9.67 5.29
C GLU A 117 11.00 8.65 6.42
N GLU A 118 11.53 9.03 7.59
CA GLU A 118 11.65 8.11 8.74
C GLU A 118 10.28 7.59 9.20
N LEU A 119 9.27 8.47 9.22
CA LEU A 119 7.90 8.08 9.56
C LEU A 119 7.35 7.06 8.56
N MET A 120 7.63 7.27 7.27
CA MET A 120 7.19 6.36 6.21
C MET A 120 7.96 5.04 6.24
N ALA A 121 9.28 5.08 6.49
CA ALA A 121 10.14 3.92 6.60
C ALA A 121 9.66 2.97 7.71
N ASN A 122 9.22 3.51 8.86
CA ASN A 122 8.59 2.73 9.92
C ASN A 122 7.30 2.02 9.49
N VAL A 123 6.49 2.66 8.64
CA VAL A 123 5.22 2.08 8.17
C VAL A 123 5.45 0.95 7.16
N VAL A 124 6.49 1.06 6.32
CA VAL A 124 6.79 0.02 5.31
C VAL A 124 7.86 -0.99 5.77
N GLY A 125 8.41 -0.82 6.97
CA GLY A 125 9.50 -1.64 7.49
C GLY A 125 10.74 -1.59 6.61
N ALA A 126 11.20 -0.37 6.33
CA ALA A 126 12.40 -0.06 5.56
C ALA A 126 13.36 0.79 6.39
N LYS A 127 14.58 1.01 5.88
CA LYS A 127 15.46 2.08 6.37
C LYS A 127 15.06 3.42 5.75
N THR A 128 15.36 4.52 6.43
CA THR A 128 15.04 5.87 5.94
C THR A 128 15.63 6.13 4.56
N GLU A 129 16.87 5.71 4.32
CA GLU A 129 17.59 5.94 3.06
C GLU A 129 17.05 5.09 1.88
N GLU A 130 16.18 4.12 2.17
CA GLU A 130 15.56 3.25 1.16
C GLU A 130 14.21 3.80 0.67
N VAL A 131 13.69 4.88 1.28
CA VAL A 131 12.36 5.43 1.02
C VAL A 131 12.46 6.81 0.38
N ALA A 132 11.67 7.04 -0.67
CA ALA A 132 11.47 8.35 -1.26
C ALA A 132 9.97 8.67 -1.33
N LEU A 133 9.59 9.87 -0.92
CA LEU A 133 8.23 10.39 -1.03
C LEU A 133 8.16 11.37 -2.22
N MET A 134 7.56 10.93 -3.32
CA MET A 134 7.58 11.66 -4.59
C MET A 134 6.43 11.27 -5.53
N ASN A 135 6.08 12.18 -6.44
CA ASN A 135 5.17 11.97 -7.58
C ASN A 135 3.81 11.32 -7.21
N GLY A 136 3.25 10.55 -8.15
CA GLY A 136 2.12 9.65 -7.94
C GLY A 136 2.53 8.19 -8.10
N LEU A 137 1.67 7.27 -7.65
CA LEU A 137 1.97 5.84 -7.54
C LEU A 137 2.46 5.23 -8.87
N THR A 138 1.65 5.31 -9.93
CA THR A 138 1.98 4.74 -11.23
C THR A 138 3.20 5.43 -11.87
N VAL A 139 3.42 6.71 -11.56
CA VAL A 139 4.63 7.42 -12.01
C VAL A 139 5.85 6.78 -11.37
N ASN A 140 5.84 6.55 -10.05
CA ASN A 140 6.93 5.88 -9.35
C ASN A 140 7.14 4.45 -9.87
N LEU A 141 6.06 3.70 -10.10
CA LEU A 141 6.15 2.37 -10.71
C LEU A 141 6.89 2.42 -12.05
N HIS A 142 6.58 3.39 -12.92
CA HIS A 142 7.33 3.56 -14.17
C HIS A 142 8.80 3.88 -13.95
N LEU A 143 9.14 4.78 -13.01
CA LEU A 143 10.53 5.14 -12.72
C LEU A 143 11.34 3.93 -12.21
N LEU A 144 10.74 3.12 -11.36
CA LEU A 144 11.32 1.89 -10.84
C LEU A 144 11.49 0.88 -11.98
N MET A 145 10.45 0.63 -12.78
CA MET A 145 10.48 -0.32 -13.89
C MET A 145 11.48 0.06 -14.98
N LEU A 146 11.67 1.34 -15.27
CA LEU A 146 12.72 1.80 -16.20
C LEU A 146 14.12 1.33 -15.79
N SER A 147 14.35 1.21 -14.48
CA SER A 147 15.64 0.84 -13.90
C SER A 147 15.76 -0.66 -13.61
N PHE A 148 14.68 -1.34 -13.20
CA PHE A 148 14.70 -2.76 -12.85
C PHE A 148 14.37 -3.70 -14.03
N TYR A 149 13.48 -3.29 -14.94
CA TYR A 149 13.12 -4.10 -16.10
C TYR A 149 14.12 -3.88 -17.25
N LYS A 150 15.16 -4.73 -17.25
CA LYS A 150 16.23 -4.80 -18.27
C LYS A 150 16.12 -6.13 -19.04
N PRO A 151 15.11 -6.30 -19.90
CA PRO A 151 14.85 -7.58 -20.55
C PRO A 151 15.97 -7.98 -21.51
N THR A 152 16.15 -9.29 -21.67
CA THR A 152 17.03 -9.92 -22.66
C THR A 152 16.22 -10.88 -23.54
N ALA A 153 16.82 -11.42 -24.60
CA ALA A 153 16.14 -12.37 -25.48
C ALA A 153 15.59 -13.61 -24.74
N THR A 154 16.22 -14.03 -23.65
CA THR A 154 15.81 -15.23 -22.89
C THR A 154 15.10 -14.90 -21.58
N ARG A 155 15.23 -13.67 -21.06
CA ARG A 155 14.66 -13.23 -19.78
C ARG A 155 13.99 -11.88 -19.97
N HIS A 156 12.72 -11.89 -20.33
CA HIS A 156 11.94 -10.70 -20.67
C HIS A 156 10.52 -10.69 -20.10
N LYS A 157 10.07 -11.77 -19.45
CA LYS A 157 8.72 -11.80 -18.92
C LYS A 157 8.61 -10.93 -17.66
N ILE A 158 7.44 -10.32 -17.47
CA ILE A 158 6.99 -9.75 -16.21
C ILE A 158 5.84 -10.61 -15.71
N LEU A 159 5.97 -11.16 -14.50
CA LEU A 159 4.95 -11.97 -13.85
C LEU A 159 4.10 -11.09 -12.93
N LEU A 160 2.78 -11.11 -13.10
CA LEU A 160 1.80 -10.38 -12.27
C LEU A 160 0.50 -11.17 -12.09
N GLU A 161 -0.31 -10.83 -11.09
CA GLU A 161 -1.63 -11.44 -10.91
C GLU A 161 -2.59 -11.05 -12.04
N ASP A 162 -3.42 -12.00 -12.47
CA ASP A 162 -4.52 -11.71 -13.39
C ASP A 162 -5.51 -10.74 -12.73
N LYS A 163 -6.06 -9.83 -13.53
CA LYS A 163 -6.89 -8.71 -13.07
C LYS A 163 -6.22 -7.88 -11.97
N ALA A 164 -4.90 -7.68 -12.07
CA ALA A 164 -4.18 -6.61 -11.38
C ALA A 164 -4.91 -5.27 -11.55
N PHE A 165 -4.63 -4.31 -10.65
CA PHE A 165 -5.26 -3.00 -10.77
C PHE A 165 -4.99 -2.40 -12.16
N PRO A 166 -5.98 -1.77 -12.82
CA PRO A 166 -5.85 -1.43 -14.24
C PRO A 166 -4.62 -0.57 -14.56
N SER A 167 -4.26 0.35 -13.67
CA SER A 167 -3.09 1.22 -13.88
C SER A 167 -1.78 0.44 -13.91
N ASP A 168 -1.63 -0.57 -13.06
CA ASP A 168 -0.46 -1.43 -12.95
C ASP A 168 -0.34 -2.31 -14.19
N HIS A 169 -1.46 -2.88 -14.62
CA HIS A 169 -1.54 -3.65 -15.86
C HIS A 169 -1.06 -2.81 -17.06
N TYR A 170 -1.58 -1.59 -17.23
CA TYR A 170 -1.15 -0.70 -18.30
C TYR A 170 0.30 -0.24 -18.16
N ALA A 171 0.80 -0.08 -16.93
CA ALA A 171 2.19 0.27 -16.69
C ALA A 171 3.14 -0.85 -17.14
N VAL A 172 2.84 -2.10 -16.76
CA VAL A 172 3.59 -3.28 -17.19
C VAL A 172 3.53 -3.44 -18.71
N GLU A 173 2.34 -3.37 -19.29
CA GLU A 173 2.13 -3.53 -20.73
C GLU A 173 2.91 -2.48 -21.54
N SER A 174 2.89 -1.23 -21.12
CA SER A 174 3.63 -0.15 -21.78
C SER A 174 5.15 -0.24 -21.58
N GLN A 175 5.64 -0.72 -20.43
CA GLN A 175 7.06 -0.98 -20.20
C GLN A 175 7.59 -2.11 -21.09
N ILE A 176 6.80 -3.17 -21.30
CA ILE A 176 7.13 -4.24 -22.23
C ILE A 176 7.27 -3.69 -23.65
N ARG A 177 6.27 -2.91 -24.12
CA ARG A 177 6.30 -2.28 -25.45
C ARG A 177 7.48 -1.32 -25.60
N LEU A 178 7.78 -0.54 -24.57
CA LEU A 178 8.90 0.41 -24.56
C LEU A 178 10.25 -0.29 -24.80
N ARG A 179 10.38 -1.55 -24.36
CA ARG A 179 11.57 -2.39 -24.58
C ARG A 179 11.53 -3.19 -25.89
N GLY A 180 10.50 -2.99 -26.73
CA GLY A 180 10.37 -3.64 -28.03
C GLY A 180 9.89 -5.10 -27.97
N PHE A 181 9.36 -5.53 -26.83
CA PHE A 181 8.79 -6.87 -26.66
C PHE A 181 7.27 -6.86 -26.88
N ASP A 182 6.71 -8.03 -27.20
CA ASP A 182 5.27 -8.23 -27.33
C ASP A 182 4.64 -8.54 -25.95
N PRO A 183 3.67 -7.74 -25.47
CA PRO A 183 2.93 -8.04 -24.25
C PRO A 183 2.26 -9.42 -24.23
N GLU A 184 1.77 -9.94 -25.36
CA GLU A 184 1.14 -11.27 -25.38
C GLU A 184 2.12 -12.39 -24.99
N GLN A 185 3.42 -12.17 -25.22
CA GLN A 185 4.47 -13.16 -24.92
C GLN A 185 5.23 -12.85 -23.62
N SER A 186 5.24 -11.58 -23.20
CA SER A 186 6.10 -11.09 -22.12
C SER A 186 5.33 -10.69 -20.87
N MET A 187 4.01 -10.58 -20.94
CA MET A 187 3.16 -10.33 -19.78
C MET A 187 2.57 -11.66 -19.30
N MET A 188 3.17 -12.22 -18.25
CA MET A 188 2.74 -13.49 -17.69
C MET A 188 1.73 -13.25 -16.58
N LEU A 189 0.45 -13.53 -16.86
CA LEU A 189 -0.64 -13.36 -15.90
C LEU A 189 -0.92 -14.67 -15.16
N LEU A 190 -0.99 -14.61 -13.82
CA LEU A 190 -1.36 -15.75 -13.00
C LEU A 190 -2.82 -15.64 -12.54
N SER A 191 -3.67 -16.57 -12.99
CA SER A 191 -5.09 -16.61 -12.63
C SER A 191 -5.36 -17.63 -11.51
N PRO A 192 -6.36 -17.41 -10.65
CA PRO A 192 -6.86 -18.40 -9.71
C PRO A 192 -7.28 -19.72 -10.38
N ARG A 193 -7.27 -20.80 -9.60
CA ARG A 193 -7.80 -22.10 -10.06
C ARG A 193 -9.30 -21.98 -10.38
N PRO A 194 -9.85 -22.83 -11.27
CA PRO A 194 -11.29 -22.81 -11.56
C PRO A 194 -12.14 -22.95 -10.30
N GLY A 195 -13.03 -21.98 -10.06
CA GLY A 195 -13.90 -21.93 -8.88
C GLY A 195 -13.31 -21.19 -7.67
N GLU A 196 -12.12 -20.60 -7.81
CA GLU A 196 -11.48 -19.78 -6.79
C GLU A 196 -11.37 -18.32 -7.29
N ASP A 197 -11.45 -17.37 -6.36
CA ASP A 197 -11.25 -15.94 -6.65
C ASP A 197 -9.86 -15.44 -6.23
N THR A 198 -9.13 -16.21 -5.42
CA THR A 198 -7.82 -15.86 -4.87
C THR A 198 -6.76 -16.83 -5.36
N LEU A 199 -5.51 -16.35 -5.42
CA LEU A 199 -4.37 -17.18 -5.79
C LEU A 199 -3.89 -17.96 -4.57
N ARG A 200 -3.51 -19.22 -4.75
CA ARG A 200 -2.84 -19.94 -3.68
C ARG A 200 -1.35 -19.64 -3.72
N THR A 201 -0.74 -19.43 -2.56
CA THR A 201 0.71 -19.14 -2.49
C THR A 201 1.52 -20.23 -3.19
N GLU A 202 1.16 -21.51 -3.02
CA GLU A 202 1.85 -22.62 -3.68
C GLU A 202 1.82 -22.53 -5.22
N ASP A 203 0.76 -22.01 -5.82
CA ASP A 203 0.65 -21.86 -7.28
C ASP A 203 1.56 -20.74 -7.79
N ILE A 204 1.69 -19.66 -7.01
CA ILE A 204 2.60 -18.54 -7.31
C ILE A 204 4.05 -19.05 -7.28
N LEU A 205 4.41 -19.78 -6.22
CA LEU A 205 5.76 -20.32 -6.05
C LEU A 205 6.10 -21.36 -7.13
N GLU A 206 5.16 -22.24 -7.50
CA GLU A 206 5.35 -23.21 -8.59
C GLU A 206 5.55 -22.53 -9.94
N ALA A 207 4.78 -21.48 -10.24
CA ALA A 207 4.94 -20.71 -11.47
C ALA A 207 6.33 -20.05 -11.57
N ILE A 208 6.80 -19.45 -10.47
CA ILE A 208 8.14 -18.86 -10.38
C ILE A 208 9.23 -19.93 -10.56
N GLU A 209 9.10 -21.08 -9.89
CA GLU A 209 10.09 -22.15 -10.01
C GLU A 209 10.21 -22.67 -11.44
N LYS A 210 9.07 -22.84 -12.12
CA LYS A 210 9.00 -23.37 -13.49
C LYS A 210 9.49 -22.38 -14.55
N GLU A 211 9.09 -21.12 -14.45
CA GLU A 211 9.29 -20.12 -15.52
C GLU A 211 10.36 -19.06 -15.19
N GLY A 212 10.91 -19.09 -13.97
CA GLY A 212 11.76 -18.03 -13.39
C GLY A 212 12.97 -17.64 -14.22
N GLU A 213 13.57 -18.57 -14.99
CA GLU A 213 14.70 -18.25 -15.88
C GLU A 213 14.32 -17.27 -17.01
N SER A 214 13.04 -17.23 -17.37
CA SER A 214 12.49 -16.33 -18.40
C SER A 214 11.87 -15.04 -17.85
N ILE A 215 11.73 -14.95 -16.52
CA ILE A 215 11.13 -13.81 -15.83
C ILE A 215 12.23 -12.81 -15.46
N ALA A 216 12.10 -11.58 -15.92
CA ALA A 216 12.97 -10.47 -15.53
C ALA A 216 12.50 -9.85 -14.21
N VAL A 217 11.19 -9.65 -14.08
CA VAL A 217 10.57 -8.99 -12.92
C VAL A 217 9.32 -9.77 -12.49
N VAL A 218 9.21 -10.07 -11.20
CA VAL A 218 7.95 -10.42 -10.54
C VAL A 218 7.39 -9.14 -9.96
N MET A 219 6.19 -8.74 -10.41
CA MET A 219 5.50 -7.53 -9.98
C MET A 219 4.11 -7.93 -9.52
N PHE A 220 3.86 -7.86 -8.22
CA PHE A 220 2.56 -8.20 -7.62
C PHE A 220 2.02 -7.02 -6.82
N SER A 221 0.71 -6.93 -6.62
CA SER A 221 0.22 -6.12 -5.51
C SER A 221 0.62 -6.74 -4.16
N GLY A 222 0.80 -5.93 -3.12
CA GLY A 222 0.95 -6.44 -1.75
C GLY A 222 -0.38 -6.95 -1.21
N VAL A 223 -1.46 -6.19 -1.46
CA VAL A 223 -2.85 -6.60 -1.22
C VAL A 223 -3.65 -6.37 -2.50
N GLN A 224 -4.34 -7.40 -2.98
CA GLN A 224 -5.15 -7.33 -4.19
C GLN A 224 -6.40 -6.44 -3.94
N TYR A 225 -6.58 -5.42 -4.79
CA TYR A 225 -7.55 -4.33 -4.54
C TYR A 225 -9.03 -4.76 -4.47
N TYR A 226 -9.39 -5.84 -5.16
CA TYR A 226 -10.75 -6.33 -5.31
C TYR A 226 -11.05 -7.49 -4.35
N THR A 227 -10.17 -8.50 -4.31
CA THR A 227 -10.38 -9.70 -3.47
C THR A 227 -9.98 -9.46 -2.01
N GLY A 228 -9.16 -8.44 -1.74
CA GLY A 228 -8.59 -8.16 -0.43
C GLY A 228 -7.50 -9.16 -0.02
N GLN A 229 -7.04 -10.00 -0.94
CA GLN A 229 -5.99 -10.98 -0.65
C GLN A 229 -4.66 -10.29 -0.33
N LEU A 230 -4.12 -10.53 0.87
CA LEU A 230 -2.74 -10.22 1.23
C LEU A 230 -1.83 -11.32 0.70
N PHE A 231 -0.89 -10.96 -0.18
CA PHE A 231 0.09 -11.91 -0.72
C PHE A 231 1.27 -12.09 0.26
N ASP A 232 1.85 -13.30 0.27
CA ASP A 232 3.06 -13.60 1.03
C ASP A 232 4.29 -12.99 0.33
N MET A 233 4.48 -11.69 0.52
CA MET A 233 5.55 -10.91 -0.11
C MET A 233 6.93 -11.48 0.18
N ALA A 234 7.16 -12.00 1.39
CA ALA A 234 8.44 -12.60 1.78
C ALA A 234 8.72 -13.87 0.95
N ALA A 235 7.76 -14.81 0.90
CA ALA A 235 7.93 -16.05 0.14
C ALA A 235 8.07 -15.82 -1.37
N ILE A 236 7.30 -14.87 -1.93
CA ILE A 236 7.37 -14.51 -3.36
C ILE A 236 8.73 -13.86 -3.68
N THR A 237 9.21 -12.97 -2.82
CA THR A 237 10.53 -12.33 -2.95
C THR A 237 11.64 -13.36 -2.98
N GLU A 238 11.66 -14.27 -1.99
CA GLU A 238 12.68 -15.31 -1.90
C GLU A 238 12.66 -16.22 -3.15
N ALA A 239 11.48 -16.65 -3.58
CA ALA A 239 11.34 -17.52 -4.75
C ALA A 239 11.80 -16.84 -6.04
N GLY A 240 11.40 -15.59 -6.29
CA GLY A 240 11.80 -14.87 -7.50
C GLY A 240 13.31 -14.64 -7.56
N GLN A 241 13.91 -14.21 -6.43
CA GLN A 241 15.34 -13.94 -6.35
C GLN A 241 16.19 -15.21 -6.50
N ARG A 242 15.74 -16.36 -5.98
CA ARG A 242 16.41 -17.65 -6.22
C ARG A 242 16.53 -18.01 -7.71
N LYS A 243 15.61 -17.51 -8.55
CA LYS A 243 15.60 -17.70 -10.01
C LYS A 243 16.23 -16.54 -10.78
N GLY A 244 16.84 -15.58 -10.08
CA GLY A 244 17.48 -14.40 -10.67
C GLY A 244 16.51 -13.32 -11.14
N CYS A 245 15.26 -13.34 -10.69
CA CYS A 245 14.29 -12.26 -10.97
C CYS A 245 14.50 -11.12 -9.98
N TYR A 246 14.21 -9.88 -10.40
CA TYR A 246 13.86 -8.84 -9.44
C TYR A 246 12.41 -9.03 -9.00
N VAL A 247 12.10 -8.74 -7.74
CA VAL A 247 10.76 -8.86 -7.16
C VAL A 247 10.37 -7.54 -6.52
N GLY A 248 9.28 -6.95 -7.01
CA GLY A 248 8.74 -5.73 -6.46
C GLY A 248 7.23 -5.74 -6.31
N PHE A 249 6.73 -4.81 -5.49
CA PHE A 249 5.32 -4.79 -5.11
C PHE A 249 4.67 -3.42 -5.24
N ASP A 250 3.44 -3.39 -5.76
CA ASP A 250 2.53 -2.27 -5.54
C ASP A 250 1.85 -2.43 -4.17
N CYS A 251 2.24 -1.58 -3.23
CA CYS A 251 1.78 -1.59 -1.85
C CYS A 251 0.59 -0.64 -1.59
N ALA A 252 -0.18 -0.21 -2.61
CA ALA A 252 -1.26 0.75 -2.44
C ALA A 252 -2.33 0.35 -1.42
N HIS A 253 -2.66 -0.95 -1.34
CA HIS A 253 -3.59 -1.48 -0.35
C HIS A 253 -2.90 -2.12 0.87
N ALA A 254 -1.57 -2.09 0.92
CA ALA A 254 -0.77 -2.71 1.97
C ALA A 254 -0.17 -1.68 2.93
N ALA A 255 0.40 -0.58 2.42
CA ALA A 255 1.01 0.47 3.23
C ALA A 255 -0.03 1.14 4.14
N GLY A 256 0.23 1.12 5.45
CA GLY A 256 -0.70 1.60 6.48
C GLY A 256 -1.88 0.67 6.78
N ASN A 257 -1.89 -0.56 6.25
CA ASN A 257 -2.94 -1.56 6.46
C ASN A 257 -2.37 -2.88 7.01
N ALA A 258 -1.53 -3.54 6.22
CA ALA A 258 -0.82 -4.74 6.64
C ALA A 258 0.55 -4.36 7.22
N GLU A 259 1.06 -5.17 8.15
CA GLU A 259 2.42 -5.00 8.64
C GLU A 259 3.41 -5.35 7.51
N LEU A 260 4.30 -4.41 7.19
CA LEU A 260 5.29 -4.56 6.12
C LEU A 260 6.70 -4.59 6.69
N LYS A 261 7.57 -5.40 6.09
CA LYS A 261 9.00 -5.50 6.43
C LYS A 261 9.83 -5.56 5.16
N LEU A 262 9.67 -4.55 4.28
CA LEU A 262 10.24 -4.56 2.94
C LEU A 262 11.77 -4.80 2.94
N HIS A 263 12.48 -4.20 3.90
CA HIS A 263 13.91 -4.42 4.07
C HIS A 263 14.23 -5.85 4.50
N ASP A 264 13.63 -6.33 5.60
CA ASP A 264 13.93 -7.65 6.15
C ASP A 264 13.51 -8.80 5.21
N TRP A 265 12.44 -8.59 4.43
CA TRP A 265 12.00 -9.54 3.40
C TRP A 265 12.88 -9.52 2.15
N GLY A 266 13.81 -8.56 2.05
CA GLY A 266 14.72 -8.46 0.93
C GLY A 266 14.05 -8.01 -0.37
N VAL A 267 12.89 -7.34 -0.31
CA VAL A 267 12.17 -6.86 -1.52
C VAL A 267 13.09 -5.98 -2.37
N ASP A 268 13.03 -6.08 -3.70
CA ASP A 268 13.96 -5.30 -4.54
C ASP A 268 13.50 -3.85 -4.69
N PHE A 269 12.21 -3.64 -4.94
CA PHE A 269 11.58 -2.33 -4.99
C PHE A 269 10.10 -2.39 -4.62
N ALA A 270 9.52 -1.28 -4.20
CA ALA A 270 8.07 -1.16 -4.01
C ALA A 270 7.60 0.27 -4.25
N CYS A 271 6.30 0.45 -4.45
CA CYS A 271 5.68 1.77 -4.52
C CYS A 271 4.29 1.74 -3.88
N TRP A 272 3.81 2.87 -3.37
CA TRP A 272 2.47 2.99 -2.78
C TRP A 272 1.90 4.38 -2.95
N CYS A 273 0.57 4.51 -2.91
CA CYS A 273 -0.09 5.80 -2.77
C CYS A 273 -0.31 6.14 -1.28
N SER A 274 -0.52 7.42 -0.98
CA SER A 274 -0.75 7.88 0.40
C SER A 274 -2.21 8.24 0.71
N TYR A 275 -3.11 8.23 -0.28
CA TYR A 275 -4.47 8.75 -0.10
C TYR A 275 -5.49 7.69 0.36
N LYS A 276 -5.07 6.42 0.47
CA LYS A 276 -5.88 5.30 0.99
C LYS A 276 -5.73 5.24 2.52
N TYR A 277 -5.19 4.15 3.06
CA TYR A 277 -5.00 3.95 4.50
C TYR A 277 -4.07 4.97 5.16
N LEU A 278 -3.21 5.64 4.39
CA LEU A 278 -2.31 6.70 4.88
C LEU A 278 -2.98 8.09 4.94
N ASN A 279 -4.24 8.22 4.51
CA ASN A 279 -5.09 9.39 4.78
C ASN A 279 -4.56 10.76 4.31
N SER A 280 -3.78 10.83 3.22
CA SER A 280 -3.17 12.09 2.75
C SER A 280 -4.07 12.99 1.90
N GLY A 281 -5.29 12.55 1.57
CA GLY A 281 -6.19 13.23 0.65
C GLY A 281 -5.95 12.88 -0.83
N ALA A 282 -6.98 13.03 -1.65
CA ALA A 282 -6.99 12.53 -3.03
C ALA A 282 -5.79 13.03 -3.86
N GLY A 283 -5.06 12.09 -4.47
CA GLY A 283 -3.89 12.42 -5.29
C GLY A 283 -2.67 12.90 -4.50
N GLY A 284 -2.64 12.67 -3.18
CA GLY A 284 -1.48 12.97 -2.35
C GLY A 284 -0.21 12.24 -2.80
N LEU A 285 0.94 12.76 -2.36
CA LEU A 285 2.28 12.32 -2.75
C LEU A 285 2.46 10.82 -2.54
N ALA A 286 2.96 10.11 -3.54
CA ALA A 286 3.23 8.67 -3.43
C ALA A 286 4.56 8.39 -2.75
N GLY A 287 4.82 7.11 -2.45
CA GLY A 287 6.10 6.63 -1.98
C GLY A 287 6.72 5.62 -2.95
N ALA A 288 8.05 5.50 -2.86
CA ALA A 288 8.85 4.50 -3.53
C ALA A 288 9.86 3.94 -2.53
N PHE A 289 10.19 2.66 -2.70
CA PHE A 289 11.21 1.95 -1.95
C PHE A 289 12.18 1.28 -2.92
N ILE A 290 13.48 1.38 -2.64
CA ILE A 290 14.52 0.58 -3.26
C ILE A 290 15.42 0.07 -2.14
N HIS A 291 15.61 -1.24 -2.08
CA HIS A 291 16.45 -1.82 -1.04
C HIS A 291 17.92 -1.41 -1.22
N GLU A 292 18.59 -1.08 -0.11
CA GLU A 292 19.98 -0.61 -0.06
C GLU A 292 20.99 -1.53 -0.77
N LYS A 293 20.67 -2.82 -0.92
CA LYS A 293 21.49 -3.79 -1.68
C LYS A 293 21.69 -3.38 -3.15
N HIS A 294 20.85 -2.48 -3.67
CA HIS A 294 20.88 -1.96 -5.03
C HIS A 294 21.56 -0.60 -5.19
N ASN A 295 22.02 0.05 -4.11
CA ASN A 295 22.56 1.43 -4.08
C ASN A 295 23.72 1.71 -5.04
N HIS A 296 24.40 0.67 -5.55
CA HIS A 296 25.55 0.80 -6.43
C HIS A 296 25.42 0.00 -7.73
N THR A 297 24.29 -0.68 -7.95
CA THR A 297 24.07 -1.60 -9.07
C THR A 297 22.83 -1.24 -9.89
N ILE A 298 21.88 -0.53 -9.30
CA ILE A 298 20.70 0.03 -9.96
C ILE A 298 20.79 1.54 -9.88
N GLU A 299 20.78 2.18 -11.06
CA GLU A 299 20.86 3.63 -11.21
C GLU A 299 19.55 4.13 -11.81
N PRO A 300 19.13 5.38 -11.51
CA PRO A 300 18.07 6.03 -12.26
C PRO A 300 18.36 5.97 -13.77
N ALA A 301 17.37 5.59 -14.55
CA ALA A 301 17.54 5.36 -15.99
C ALA A 301 18.16 6.58 -16.70
N SER A 302 19.35 6.38 -17.29
CA SER A 302 20.16 7.47 -17.85
C SER A 302 20.20 7.51 -19.39
N LYS A 303 19.71 6.46 -20.06
CA LYS A 303 19.37 6.36 -21.50
C LYS A 303 18.61 5.04 -21.75
N LEU A 304 17.55 5.09 -22.57
CA LEU A 304 16.80 3.92 -23.03
C LEU A 304 17.50 3.26 -24.22
#